data_AF-A0A7Y4X3I7-F1
#
_entry.id   AF-A0A7Y4X3I7-F1
#
_cell.length_a   1.000
_cell.length_b   1.000
_cell.length_c   1.000
_cell.angle_alpha   90.00
_cell.angle_beta   90.00
_cell.angle_gamma   90.00
#
_symmetry.space_group_name_H-M   'P 1'
#
loop_
_entity.id
_entity.type
_entity.pdbx_description
1 polymer ?
#
loop_
_entity_poly.entity_id
_entity_poly.type
_entity_poly.pdbx_seq_one_letter_code
_entity_poly.pdbx_strand_id
1 'polypeptide(L)'
;MIVQKTYGSLTPLAVDLVKEFNPTVQNLDQIHAGEKIWLPPLTRETLLRKDADGSSRLIVGSFGSLLEAEQFQQKVKDRGFTVKVSPQKISARISLYRVEIEGLQELAAIDRAWDLVDIRGVSAEP
;
A
#
# COMPACT_ATOMS: atom_id res chain seq x y z
N MET A 1 13.87 -6.97 10.70
CA MET A 1 12.88 -7.71 9.87
C MET A 1 13.46 -7.92 8.46
N ILE A 2 13.20 -9.05 7.78
CA ILE A 2 13.73 -9.32 6.41
C ILE A 2 13.34 -8.20 5.42
N VAL A 3 12.12 -7.69 5.53
CA VAL A 3 11.61 -6.59 4.69
C VAL A 3 12.44 -5.30 4.81
N GLN A 4 12.94 -4.96 6.01
CA GLN A 4 13.85 -3.81 6.21
C GLN A 4 15.15 -3.96 5.41
N LYS A 5 15.68 -5.19 5.30
CA LYS A 5 16.95 -5.44 4.61
C LYS A 5 16.81 -5.29 3.10
N THR A 6 15.60 -5.44 2.54
CA THR A 6 15.38 -5.40 1.09
C THR A 6 14.84 -4.05 0.60
N TYR A 7 13.98 -3.37 1.37
CA TYR A 7 13.38 -2.09 0.96
C TYR A 7 14.06 -0.85 1.57
N GLY A 8 15.13 -1.02 2.37
CA GLY A 8 15.77 0.08 3.09
C GLY A 8 14.92 0.58 4.26
N SER A 9 14.77 1.90 4.41
CA SER A 9 13.82 2.49 5.37
C SER A 9 12.41 2.01 5.04
N LEU A 10 11.82 1.23 5.94
CA LEU A 10 10.46 0.71 5.82
C LEU A 10 9.47 1.83 5.49
N THR A 11 8.95 1.85 4.26
CA THR A 11 7.66 2.46 4.02
C THR A 11 6.62 1.45 4.51
N PRO A 12 5.66 1.83 5.39
CA PRO A 12 4.61 0.92 5.83
C PRO A 12 3.84 0.32 4.63
N LEU A 13 3.75 1.06 3.51
CA LEU A 13 3.21 0.57 2.24
C LEU A 13 3.93 -0.68 1.70
N ALA A 14 5.27 -0.73 1.77
CA ALA A 14 6.00 -1.93 1.31
C ALA A 14 5.67 -3.15 2.18
N VAL A 15 5.60 -2.98 3.51
CA VAL A 15 5.24 -4.07 4.44
C VAL A 15 3.84 -4.59 4.16
N ASP A 16 2.91 -3.67 3.94
CA ASP A 16 1.53 -3.96 3.61
C ASP A 16 1.42 -4.81 2.33
N LEU A 17 2.12 -4.42 1.27
CA LEU A 17 2.12 -5.17 0.00
C LEU A 17 2.84 -6.51 0.13
N VAL A 18 3.95 -6.60 0.87
CA VAL A 18 4.57 -7.90 1.14
C VAL A 18 3.56 -8.83 1.82
N LYS A 19 2.75 -8.34 2.77
CA LYS A 19 1.71 -9.17 3.37
C LYS A 19 0.65 -9.61 2.36
N GLU A 20 0.14 -8.69 1.53
CA GLU A 20 -0.88 -8.98 0.51
C GLU A 20 -0.43 -10.06 -0.48
N PHE A 21 0.81 -9.97 -0.97
CA PHE A 21 1.35 -10.91 -1.96
C PHE A 21 1.86 -12.23 -1.37
N ASN A 22 1.87 -12.36 -0.04
CA ASN A 22 2.30 -13.57 0.65
C ASN A 22 1.21 -14.06 1.63
N PRO A 23 0.01 -14.43 1.15
CA PRO A 23 -1.12 -14.79 2.01
C PRO A 23 -0.86 -16.04 2.87
N THR A 24 0.06 -16.91 2.44
CA THR A 24 0.47 -18.10 3.19
C THR A 24 1.29 -17.77 4.43
N VAL A 25 2.00 -16.62 4.43
CA VAL A 25 2.79 -16.16 5.58
C VAL A 25 1.82 -15.57 6.58
N GLN A 26 1.43 -16.32 7.61
CA GLN A 26 0.47 -15.85 8.60
C GLN A 26 0.99 -14.66 9.40
N ASN A 27 2.30 -14.63 9.65
CA ASN A 27 2.95 -13.63 10.47
C ASN A 27 4.31 -13.24 9.86
N LEU A 28 4.44 -12.01 9.36
CA LEU A 28 5.71 -11.54 8.77
C LEU A 28 6.87 -11.47 9.78
N ASP A 29 6.60 -11.50 11.09
CA ASP A 29 7.63 -11.61 12.13
C ASP A 29 8.15 -13.05 12.30
N GLN A 30 7.49 -14.04 11.70
CA GLN A 30 7.78 -15.48 11.86
C GLN A 30 7.87 -16.16 10.50
N ILE A 31 8.89 -15.77 9.74
CA ILE A 31 9.21 -16.39 8.45
C ILE A 31 10.09 -17.59 8.72
N HIS A 32 9.67 -18.78 8.27
CA HIS A 32 10.45 -19.99 8.48
C HIS A 32 11.60 -20.11 7.48
N ALA A 33 12.70 -20.75 7.89
CA ALA A 33 13.82 -21.00 6.99
C ALA A 33 13.36 -21.85 5.79
N GLY A 34 13.68 -21.41 4.58
CA GLY A 34 13.27 -22.05 3.32
C GLY A 34 11.93 -21.55 2.75
N GLU A 35 11.18 -20.74 3.49
CA GLU A 35 9.97 -20.10 2.97
C GLU A 35 10.35 -19.01 1.96
N LYS A 36 9.80 -19.12 0.74
CA LYS A 36 10.02 -18.12 -0.32
C LYS A 36 9.02 -17.00 -0.16
N ILE A 37 9.52 -15.78 -0.03
CA ILE A 37 8.70 -14.58 0.06
C ILE A 37 8.84 -13.78 -1.22
N TRP A 38 7.71 -13.38 -1.77
CA TRP A 38 7.65 -12.43 -2.86
C TRP A 38 7.75 -11.01 -2.32
N LEU A 39 8.66 -10.22 -2.88
CA LEU A 39 8.85 -8.82 -2.53
C LEU A 39 8.37 -7.98 -3.72
N PRO A 40 7.10 -7.53 -3.72
CA PRO A 40 6.54 -6.81 -4.85
C PRO A 40 7.25 -5.46 -5.07
N PRO A 41 7.50 -5.03 -6.32
CA PRO A 41 8.05 -3.71 -6.60
C PRO A 41 6.96 -2.64 -6.40
N LEU A 42 7.32 -1.45 -5.93
CA LEU A 42 6.36 -0.35 -5.73
C LEU A 42 6.11 0.42 -7.05
N THR A 43 5.51 -0.27 -8.02
CA THR A 43 5.18 0.30 -9.33
C THR A 43 3.69 0.63 -9.45
N ARG A 44 3.33 1.35 -10.52
CA ARG A 44 1.93 1.69 -10.83
C ARG A 44 1.07 0.46 -11.02
N GLU A 45 1.58 -0.56 -11.69
CA GLU A 45 0.91 -1.85 -11.89
C GLU A 45 0.65 -2.54 -10.55
N THR A 46 1.54 -2.35 -9.58
CA THR A 46 1.46 -2.97 -8.25
C THR A 46 0.59 -2.19 -7.27
N LEU A 47 0.30 -0.90 -7.50
CA LEU A 47 -0.59 -0.11 -6.63
C LEU A 47 -1.98 0.14 -7.23
N LEU A 48 -2.09 0.12 -8.56
CA LEU A 48 -3.34 0.24 -9.28
C LEU A 48 -3.99 -1.14 -9.43
N ARG A 49 -5.28 -1.22 -9.13
CA ARG A 49 -6.07 -2.45 -9.28
C ARG A 49 -7.33 -2.10 -10.06
N LYS A 50 -7.78 -3.02 -10.90
CA LYS A 50 -9.11 -2.93 -11.52
C LYS A 50 -10.14 -3.63 -10.64
N ASP A 51 -11.27 -2.98 -10.46
CA ASP A 51 -12.45 -3.54 -9.82
C ASP A 51 -13.36 -4.19 -10.88
N ALA A 52 -14.29 -5.03 -10.42
CA ALA A 52 -15.15 -5.84 -11.30
C ALA A 52 -16.12 -4.98 -12.14
N ASP A 53 -16.41 -3.76 -11.71
CA ASP A 53 -17.25 -2.77 -12.41
C ASP A 53 -16.48 -2.00 -13.50
N GLY A 54 -15.19 -2.29 -13.69
CA GLY A 54 -14.32 -1.63 -14.65
C GLY A 54 -13.67 -0.35 -14.15
N SER A 55 -14.03 0.11 -12.94
CA SER A 55 -13.31 1.20 -12.27
C SER A 55 -11.95 0.70 -11.76
N SER A 56 -11.09 1.63 -11.38
CA SER A 56 -9.80 1.34 -10.77
C SER A 56 -9.75 1.87 -9.35
N ARG A 57 -9.03 1.16 -8.50
CA ARG A 57 -8.62 1.61 -7.17
C ARG A 57 -7.11 1.75 -7.11
N LEU A 58 -6.64 2.76 -6.39
CA LEU A 58 -5.22 3.06 -6.23
C LEU A 58 -4.85 3.07 -4.76
N ILE A 59 -3.91 2.22 -4.37
CA ILE A 59 -3.31 2.27 -3.04
C ILE A 59 -2.36 3.49 -3.00
N VAL A 60 -2.64 4.44 -2.12
CA VAL A 60 -1.88 5.70 -2.01
C VAL A 60 -0.97 5.75 -0.80
N GLY A 61 -1.16 4.87 0.18
CA GLY A 61 -0.26 4.75 1.33
C GLY A 61 -0.77 3.77 2.38
N SER A 62 0.10 3.46 3.32
CA SER A 62 -0.26 2.69 4.53
C SER A 62 0.37 3.36 5.74
N PHE A 63 -0.32 3.33 6.88
CA PHE A 63 0.06 4.08 8.07
C PHE A 63 0.05 3.19 9.32
N GLY A 64 0.88 3.52 10.31
CA GLY A 64 0.98 2.76 11.56
C GLY A 64 -0.18 3.01 12.53
N SER A 65 -0.95 4.08 12.31
CA SER A 65 -2.08 4.45 13.14
C SER A 65 -3.30 4.87 12.32
N LEU A 66 -4.49 4.65 12.88
CA LEU A 66 -5.75 5.07 12.25
C LEU A 66 -5.80 6.59 12.09
N LEU A 67 -5.34 7.34 13.10
CA LEU A 67 -5.34 8.79 13.09
C LEU A 67 -4.51 9.36 11.91
N GLU A 68 -3.31 8.83 11.67
CA GLU A 68 -2.48 9.25 10.52
C GLU A 68 -3.16 8.93 9.19
N ALA A 69 -3.76 7.73 9.08
CA ALA A 69 -4.50 7.33 7.89
C ALA A 69 -5.71 8.23 7.61
N GLU A 70 -6.45 8.63 8.64
CA GLU A 70 -7.60 9.53 8.54
C GLU A 70 -7.18 10.96 8.18
N GLN A 71 -6.08 11.46 8.76
CA GLN A 71 -5.50 12.75 8.38
C GLN A 71 -5.06 12.76 6.92
N PHE A 72 -4.44 11.68 6.45
CA PHE A 72 -4.08 11.53 5.06
C PHE A 72 -5.32 11.39 4.16
N GLN A 73 -6.30 10.58 4.56
CA GLN A 73 -7.59 10.44 3.87
C GLN A 73 -8.25 11.80 3.65
N GLN A 74 -8.25 12.68 4.67
CA GLN A 74 -8.84 14.01 4.53
C GLN A 74 -8.13 14.84 3.46
N LYS A 75 -6.79 14.85 3.44
CA LYS A 75 -6.01 15.55 2.41
C LYS A 75 -6.31 15.05 0.99
N VAL A 76 -6.56 13.75 0.84
CA VAL A 76 -6.90 13.14 -0.45
C VAL A 76 -8.36 13.48 -0.83
N LYS A 77 -9.29 13.47 0.13
CA LYS A 77 -10.69 13.92 -0.07
C LYS A 77 -10.78 15.39 -0.47
N ASP A 78 -9.97 16.25 0.14
CA ASP A 78 -9.90 17.69 -0.20
C ASP A 78 -9.47 17.93 -1.66
N ARG A 79 -8.87 16.93 -2.32
CA ARG A 79 -8.55 16.95 -3.76
C ARG A 79 -9.65 16.36 -4.65
N GLY A 80 -10.80 16.03 -4.09
CA GLY A 80 -11.98 15.56 -4.81
C GLY A 80 -12.02 14.06 -5.08
N PHE A 81 -11.21 13.26 -4.38
CA PHE A 81 -11.21 11.80 -4.53
C PHE A 81 -12.10 11.10 -3.50
N THR A 82 -12.72 9.99 -3.91
CA THR A 82 -13.36 9.04 -3.00
C THR A 82 -12.30 8.14 -2.40
N VAL A 83 -12.24 8.03 -1.07
CA VAL A 83 -11.13 7.38 -0.37
C VAL A 83 -11.64 6.45 0.72
N LYS A 84 -11.09 5.25 0.76
CA LYS A 84 -11.31 4.25 1.79
C LYS A 84 -10.06 4.05 2.64
N VAL A 85 -10.29 3.83 3.94
CA VAL A 85 -9.27 3.39 4.90
C VAL A 85 -9.62 1.97 5.30
N SER A 86 -8.68 1.03 5.19
CA SER A 86 -8.88 -0.38 5.54
C SER A 86 -7.77 -0.89 6.48
N PRO A 87 -8.10 -1.58 7.58
CA PRO A 87 -7.09 -2.17 8.45
C PRO A 87 -6.45 -3.39 7.79
N GLN A 88 -5.12 -3.49 7.88
CA GLN A 88 -4.30 -4.55 7.35
C GLN A 88 -3.54 -5.24 8.49
N LYS A 89 -3.86 -6.50 8.75
CA LYS A 89 -3.20 -7.30 9.79
C LYS A 89 -1.90 -7.88 9.23
N ILE A 90 -0.77 -7.28 9.62
CA ILE A 90 0.55 -7.69 9.15
C ILE A 90 1.12 -8.83 9.99
N SER A 91 1.08 -8.64 11.32
CA SER A 91 1.55 -9.61 12.30
C SER A 91 0.67 -9.60 13.56
N ALA A 92 1.07 -10.36 14.58
CA ALA A 92 0.44 -10.28 15.90
C ALA A 92 0.65 -8.93 16.59
N ARG A 93 1.66 -8.15 16.18
CA ARG A 93 2.07 -6.90 16.82
C ARG A 93 1.93 -5.68 15.91
N ILE A 94 1.85 -5.90 14.60
CA ILE A 94 1.80 -4.85 13.60
C ILE A 94 0.46 -4.92 12.88
N SER A 95 -0.31 -3.85 13.01
CA SER A 95 -1.45 -3.53 12.18
C SER A 95 -1.15 -2.25 11.44
N LEU A 96 -1.48 -2.20 10.15
CA LEU A 96 -1.37 -1.01 9.34
C LEU A 96 -2.77 -0.58 8.90
N TYR A 97 -2.88 0.67 8.47
CA TYR A 97 -4.10 1.24 7.92
C TYR A 97 -3.80 1.69 6.50
N ARG A 98 -4.34 0.94 5.53
CA ARG A 98 -4.17 1.22 4.11
C ARG A 98 -5.16 2.28 3.67
N VAL A 99 -4.70 3.22 2.85
CA VAL A 99 -5.53 4.23 2.22
C VAL A 99 -5.59 3.96 0.72
N GLU A 100 -6.80 3.88 0.20
CA GLU A 100 -7.09 3.56 -1.20
C GLU A 100 -8.03 4.62 -1.78
N ILE A 101 -7.70 5.14 -2.97
CA ILE A 101 -8.66 5.90 -3.79
C ILE A 101 -9.50 4.89 -4.56
N GLU A 102 -10.81 5.08 -4.58
CA GLU A 102 -11.77 4.20 -5.25
C GLU A 102 -12.44 4.90 -6.44
N GLY A 103 -12.96 4.12 -7.40
CA GLY A 103 -13.81 4.62 -8.47
C GLY A 103 -13.08 5.43 -9.56
N LEU A 104 -11.78 5.24 -9.75
CA LEU A 104 -11.01 5.92 -10.80
C LEU A 104 -11.33 5.33 -12.17
N GLN A 105 -11.95 6.11 -13.06
CA GLN A 105 -12.33 5.64 -14.39
C GLN A 105 -11.44 6.18 -15.50
N GLU A 106 -10.96 7.42 -15.37
CA GLU A 106 -10.20 8.09 -16.42
C GLU A 106 -8.68 8.05 -16.16
N LEU A 107 -7.88 7.89 -17.21
CA LEU A 107 -6.42 7.93 -17.12
C LEU A 107 -5.93 9.21 -16.43
N ALA A 108 -6.52 10.36 -16.76
CA ALA A 108 -6.18 11.65 -16.15
C ALA A 108 -6.51 11.71 -14.65
N ALA A 109 -7.56 11.00 -14.19
CA ALA A 109 -7.86 10.89 -12.77
C ALA A 109 -6.82 10.00 -12.07
N ILE A 110 -6.38 8.91 -12.71
CA ILE A 110 -5.34 8.03 -12.20
C ILE A 110 -3.99 8.77 -12.12
N ASP A 111 -3.64 9.57 -13.12
CA ASP A 111 -2.40 10.35 -13.12
C ASP A 111 -2.37 11.37 -11.97
N ARG A 112 -3.45 12.13 -11.77
CA ARG A 112 -3.57 13.06 -10.63
C ARG A 112 -3.55 12.35 -9.27
N ALA A 113 -4.11 11.14 -9.22
CA ALA A 113 -4.10 10.31 -8.02
C ALA A 113 -2.70 9.75 -7.74
N TRP A 114 -1.89 9.50 -8.78
CA TRP A 114 -0.53 8.97 -8.65
C TRP A 114 0.40 9.93 -7.90
N ASP A 115 0.23 11.24 -8.08
CA ASP A 115 0.99 12.27 -7.36
C ASP A 115 0.79 12.25 -5.83
N LEU A 116 -0.22 11.51 -5.36
CA LEU A 116 -0.54 11.35 -3.94
C LEU A 116 0.11 10.11 -3.33
N VAL A 117 0.69 9.22 -4.14
CA VAL A 117 1.28 7.99 -3.64
C VAL A 117 2.46 8.31 -2.72
N ASP A 118 2.36 7.92 -1.45
CA ASP A 118 3.43 8.11 -0.47
C ASP A 118 4.48 7.01 -0.58
N ILE A 119 5.30 7.10 -1.63
CA ILE A 119 6.49 6.26 -1.85
C ILE A 119 7.77 6.92 -1.32
N ARG A 120 7.68 7.92 -0.44
CA ARG A 120 8.85 8.62 0.13
C ARG A 120 9.75 7.62 0.87
N GLY A 121 10.77 7.13 0.18
CA GLY A 121 11.69 6.10 0.67
C GLY A 121 12.11 5.07 -0.37
N VAL A 122 11.43 4.98 -1.51
CA VAL A 122 11.81 4.06 -2.61
C VAL A 122 12.38 4.88 -3.75
N SER A 123 13.72 4.89 -3.89
CA SER A 123 14.37 5.27 -5.14
C SER A 123 13.88 4.32 -6.23
N ALA A 124 12.95 4.80 -7.04
CA ALA A 124 12.84 4.33 -8.41
C ALA A 124 13.99 5.01 -9.16
N GLU A 125 15.14 4.35 -9.25
CA GLU A 125 16.09 4.68 -10.31
C GLU A 125 15.68 3.96 -11.61
N PRO A 126 15.90 4.60 -12.77
CA PRO A 126 15.28 4.29 -14.05
C PRO A 126 15.70 2.95 -14.67
#